data_AF-A0A928SUT8-F1
#
_entry.id   AF-A0A928SUT8-F1
#
_cell.length_a   1.000
_cell.length_b   1.000
_cell.length_c   1.000
_cell.angle_alpha   90.00
_cell.angle_beta   90.00
_cell.angle_gamma   90.00
#
_symmetry.space_group_name_H-M   'P 1'
#
loop_
_entity.id
_entity.type
_entity.pdbx_description
1 polymer ?
#
loop_
_entity_poly.entity_id
_entity_poly.type
_entity_poly.pdbx_seq_one_letter_code
_entity_poly.pdbx_strand_id
1 'polypeptide(L)'
;MTLALLLGLPLACDKGTKPEAGAASASAAVGASAPLVDFEAPLPSASAAASAAPAPSGSAAAAAEKPRPVQRRGLVGELFTRAQRLDLSDEQKSKLDAIEEKLWTPPPEEEDTKAALKELFAAVLDGVKTGRIVETKLSPHYATLERIAKARHEAEAAALNELHALLEPEQRKDLADALRQKYPSAAEKAAKEAKAPKKPPKPPTAADKAKQSDRAKRRQARVTSLLGLDEAQQKRVAPVLARFETESRNKAVREAQAKRMRALAAAFEKDTFDATKLDLGRGPRARMADRVAYISSLLAILKVEQRDKLARTLERPTAKRWGAAIVGDAAPIEDD
;
A
#
# COMPACT_ATOMS: atom_id res chain seq x y z
N MET A 1 -17.99 2.71 -0.19
CA MET A 1 -17.09 2.93 0.96
C MET A 1 -15.92 1.97 0.84
N THR A 2 -14.75 2.42 0.41
CA THR A 2 -13.61 1.52 0.13
C THR A 2 -12.30 2.25 0.44
N LEU A 3 -11.99 2.38 1.74
CA LEU A 3 -10.76 3.04 2.24
C LEU A 3 -9.82 2.07 2.98
N ALA A 4 -9.92 0.76 2.71
CA ALA A 4 -9.06 -0.28 3.26
C ALA A 4 -8.05 -0.75 2.20
N LEU A 5 -7.10 0.10 1.78
CA LEU A 5 -6.07 -0.31 0.81
C LEU A 5 -4.87 0.63 0.83
N LEU A 6 -3.74 0.16 1.39
CA LEU A 6 -2.35 0.43 0.96
C LEU A 6 -1.31 0.12 2.07
N LEU A 7 -1.29 -1.08 2.65
CA LEU A 7 -0.22 -1.54 3.57
C LEU A 7 0.23 -2.96 3.17
N GLY A 8 1.53 -3.20 2.94
CA GLY A 8 2.10 -4.51 2.55
C GLY A 8 3.19 -4.47 1.45
N LEU A 9 4.44 -4.05 1.75
CA LEU A 9 5.67 -4.11 0.89
C LEU A 9 6.92 -3.88 1.80
N PRO A 10 8.18 -4.38 1.54
CA PRO A 10 9.32 -4.80 2.47
C PRO A 10 10.46 -3.85 2.96
N LEU A 11 10.82 -3.78 4.26
CA LEU A 11 11.84 -2.83 4.83
C LEU A 11 13.18 -3.52 4.96
N ALA A 12 14.23 -2.77 4.61
CA ALA A 12 15.60 -3.14 4.89
C ALA A 12 15.89 -2.95 6.38
N CYS A 13 16.56 -3.94 6.98
CA CYS A 13 17.12 -3.82 8.32
C CYS A 13 18.29 -2.84 8.29
N ASP A 14 18.10 -1.68 8.92
CA ASP A 14 19.19 -0.79 9.31
C ASP A 14 19.79 -1.32 10.62
N LYS A 15 21.08 -1.67 10.58
CA LYS A 15 21.80 -2.20 11.74
C LYS A 15 22.32 -1.06 12.60
N GLY A 16 21.63 -0.81 13.71
CA GLY A 16 22.23 -0.52 15.01
C GLY A 16 22.94 0.82 15.21
N THR A 17 22.23 1.78 15.81
CA THR A 17 22.85 2.83 16.64
C THR A 17 22.12 2.91 17.98
N LYS A 18 22.89 2.69 19.03
CA LYS A 18 22.56 2.73 20.46
C LYS A 18 22.28 4.18 20.88
N PRO A 19 21.12 4.53 21.47
CA PRO A 19 20.94 5.82 22.09
C PRO A 19 21.43 5.79 23.54
N GLU A 20 22.37 6.69 23.86
CA GLU A 20 22.72 7.08 25.22
C GLU A 20 21.59 7.86 25.88
N ALA A 21 21.44 7.65 27.19
CA ALA A 21 20.51 8.33 28.06
C ALA A 21 20.89 9.82 28.22
N GLY A 22 19.90 10.70 28.12
CA GLY A 22 20.04 12.14 28.33
C GLY A 22 18.85 12.70 29.11
N ALA A 23 19.18 13.44 30.16
CA ALA A 23 18.35 13.82 31.30
C ALA A 23 17.12 14.72 31.02
N ALA A 24 16.31 14.78 32.08
CA ALA A 24 15.10 15.58 32.28
C ALA A 24 15.25 17.09 32.03
N SER A 25 14.13 17.72 31.66
CA SER A 25 13.85 19.09 32.06
C SER A 25 12.33 19.31 32.16
N ALA A 26 11.89 19.66 33.36
CA ALA A 26 10.55 20.15 33.65
C ALA A 26 10.49 21.65 33.35
N SER A 27 9.38 22.12 32.78
CA SER A 27 8.97 23.51 32.95
C SER A 27 7.46 23.65 32.85
N ALA A 28 6.93 24.43 33.78
CA ALA A 28 5.53 24.60 34.08
C ALA A 28 4.94 25.86 33.44
N ALA A 29 3.61 25.86 33.42
CA ALA A 29 2.71 26.98 33.74
C ALA A 29 2.16 27.90 32.63
N VAL A 30 0.91 28.32 32.93
CA VAL A 30 0.13 29.47 32.46
C VAL A 30 -0.46 29.32 31.05
N GLY A 31 -1.78 29.34 30.79
CA GLY A 31 -2.90 30.00 31.44
C GLY A 31 -3.45 31.08 30.49
N ALA A 32 -4.65 30.93 29.95
CA ALA A 32 -5.52 32.04 29.53
C ALA A 32 -6.85 31.53 28.95
N SER A 33 -7.94 31.96 29.58
CA SER A 33 -9.34 31.85 29.16
C SER A 33 -9.70 32.83 28.04
N ALA A 34 -10.72 32.47 27.23
CA ALA A 34 -11.86 33.28 26.74
C ALA A 34 -12.29 32.84 25.32
N PRO A 35 -13.49 33.24 24.83
CA PRO A 35 -14.82 33.00 25.38
C PRO A 35 -15.72 32.19 24.42
N LEU A 36 -16.80 31.63 24.95
CA LEU A 36 -17.93 31.09 24.19
C LEU A 36 -18.62 32.22 23.40
N VAL A 37 -18.90 31.96 22.12
CA VAL A 37 -19.91 32.71 21.35
C VAL A 37 -21.04 31.74 20.99
N ASP A 38 -22.17 31.99 21.64
CA ASP A 38 -23.50 31.49 21.25
C ASP A 38 -23.81 31.96 19.82
N PHE A 39 -24.14 31.02 18.93
CA PHE A 39 -24.73 31.36 17.65
C PHE A 39 -26.12 30.74 17.57
N GLU A 40 -27.08 31.66 17.67
CA GLU A 40 -28.52 31.52 17.63
C GLU A 40 -29.00 30.95 16.29
N ALA A 41 -29.91 29.98 16.38
CA ALA A 41 -30.53 29.33 15.23
C ALA A 41 -31.71 30.15 14.68
N PRO A 42 -31.97 30.05 13.37
CA PRO A 42 -33.35 30.06 12.90
C PRO A 42 -33.69 28.86 11.99
N LEU A 43 -34.70 28.10 12.40
CA LEU A 43 -35.67 27.40 11.53
C LEU A 43 -36.80 28.39 11.17
N PRO A 44 -37.82 28.06 10.34
CA PRO A 44 -38.01 27.02 9.31
C PRO A 44 -38.55 27.62 7.98
N SER A 45 -38.60 26.84 6.88
CA SER A 45 -39.78 26.86 5.99
C SER A 45 -39.76 25.80 4.89
N ALA A 46 -40.98 25.32 4.64
CA ALA A 46 -41.40 24.21 3.80
C ALA A 46 -41.15 24.43 2.30
N SER A 47 -41.09 23.32 1.54
CA SER A 47 -42.07 23.10 0.47
C SER A 47 -42.05 21.64 0.02
N ALA A 48 -43.19 21.00 0.17
CA ALA A 48 -43.50 19.68 -0.36
C ALA A 48 -43.92 19.83 -1.83
N ALA A 49 -43.35 19.02 -2.71
CA ALA A 49 -43.91 18.76 -4.03
C ALA A 49 -43.82 17.26 -4.31
N ALA A 50 -44.96 16.60 -4.11
CA ALA A 50 -45.20 15.24 -4.57
C ALA A 50 -45.24 15.26 -6.10
N SER A 51 -44.39 14.46 -6.75
CA SER A 51 -44.53 14.13 -8.16
C SER A 51 -44.57 12.61 -8.28
N ALA A 52 -45.78 12.11 -8.52
CA ALA A 52 -46.04 10.73 -8.83
C ALA A 52 -45.49 10.42 -10.23
N ALA A 53 -44.69 9.37 -10.34
CA ALA A 53 -44.22 8.82 -11.60
C ALA A 53 -44.22 7.28 -11.53
N PRO A 54 -44.39 6.61 -12.69
CA PRO A 54 -45.13 5.36 -12.83
C PRO A 54 -44.35 4.11 -12.42
N ALA A 55 -45.11 3.05 -12.10
CA ALA A 55 -44.61 1.72 -11.77
C ALA A 55 -43.84 1.08 -12.95
N PRO A 56 -42.56 0.69 -12.76
CA PRO A 56 -41.90 -0.20 -13.70
C PRO A 56 -42.35 -1.65 -13.45
N SER A 57 -43.24 -2.13 -14.30
CA SER A 57 -43.50 -3.57 -14.47
C SER A 57 -42.34 -4.17 -15.26
N GLY A 58 -41.58 -5.06 -14.65
CA GLY A 58 -40.41 -5.69 -15.24
C GLY A 58 -39.73 -6.64 -14.27
N SER A 59 -40.34 -7.80 -14.06
CA SER A 59 -39.79 -8.92 -13.30
C SER A 59 -38.58 -9.50 -14.03
N ALA A 60 -37.40 -8.97 -13.77
CA ALA A 60 -36.15 -9.71 -13.91
C ALA A 60 -35.88 -10.32 -12.53
N ALA A 61 -35.97 -11.65 -12.43
CA ALA A 61 -35.53 -12.37 -11.24
C ALA A 61 -34.11 -11.90 -10.91
N ALA A 62 -34.00 -11.10 -9.85
CA ALA A 62 -32.75 -10.65 -9.31
C ALA A 62 -32.01 -11.89 -8.82
N ALA A 63 -31.24 -12.52 -9.72
CA ALA A 63 -30.17 -13.41 -9.34
C ALA A 63 -29.32 -12.60 -8.38
N ALA A 64 -29.48 -12.86 -7.08
CA ALA A 64 -28.80 -12.13 -6.02
C ALA A 64 -27.33 -12.08 -6.40
N GLU A 65 -26.86 -10.92 -6.84
CA GLU A 65 -25.47 -10.72 -7.24
C GLU A 65 -24.67 -11.04 -5.99
N LYS A 66 -24.03 -12.21 -5.98
CA LYS A 66 -23.10 -12.57 -4.92
C LYS A 66 -22.10 -11.42 -4.87
N PRO A 67 -21.93 -10.75 -3.71
CA PRO A 67 -21.03 -9.61 -3.61
C PRO A 67 -19.69 -10.01 -4.20
N ARG A 68 -19.20 -9.21 -5.15
CA ARG A 68 -17.92 -9.51 -5.82
C ARG A 68 -16.88 -9.77 -4.74
N PRO A 69 -16.14 -10.90 -4.80
CA PRO A 69 -15.17 -11.21 -3.77
C PRO A 69 -14.20 -10.04 -3.67
N VAL A 70 -14.09 -9.47 -2.47
CA VAL A 70 -13.15 -8.39 -2.19
C VAL A 70 -11.77 -8.91 -2.59
N GLN A 71 -11.11 -8.26 -3.53
CA GLN A 71 -9.81 -8.74 -4.03
C GLN A 71 -8.83 -8.86 -2.85
N ARG A 72 -8.51 -10.09 -2.47
CA ARG A 72 -7.59 -10.42 -1.39
C ARG A 72 -6.16 -10.17 -1.86
N ARG A 73 -5.66 -8.97 -1.59
CA ARG A 73 -4.32 -8.56 -2.00
C ARG A 73 -3.31 -8.90 -0.92
N GLY A 74 -2.12 -9.33 -1.34
CA GLY A 74 -0.98 -9.59 -0.45
C GLY A 74 -0.52 -11.04 -0.47
N LEU A 75 0.53 -11.34 0.32
CA LEU A 75 1.14 -12.68 0.37
C LEU A 75 0.17 -13.71 0.97
N VAL A 76 -0.51 -13.31 2.05
CA VAL A 76 -1.50 -14.15 2.73
C VAL A 76 -2.69 -14.41 1.80
N GLY A 77 -3.24 -13.37 1.18
CA GLY A 77 -4.34 -13.51 0.22
C GLY A 77 -4.02 -14.46 -0.95
N GLU A 78 -2.78 -14.44 -1.46
CA GLU A 78 -2.32 -15.38 -2.49
C GLU A 78 -2.29 -16.83 -2.00
N LEU A 79 -1.82 -17.07 -0.77
CA LEU A 79 -1.79 -18.40 -0.16
C LEU A 79 -3.20 -18.98 0.00
N PHE A 80 -4.14 -18.21 0.56
CA PHE A 80 -5.53 -18.62 0.70
C PHE A 80 -6.20 -18.87 -0.66
N THR A 81 -5.98 -17.98 -1.65
CA THR A 81 -6.49 -18.17 -3.02
C THR A 81 -5.98 -19.46 -3.66
N ARG A 82 -4.75 -19.89 -3.31
CA ARG A 82 -4.17 -21.15 -3.80
C ARG A 82 -4.67 -22.35 -3.01
N ALA A 83 -4.83 -22.23 -1.69
CA ALA A 83 -5.39 -23.28 -0.85
C ALA A 83 -6.81 -23.65 -1.30
N GLN A 84 -7.63 -22.67 -1.69
CA GLN A 84 -8.96 -22.90 -2.27
C GLN A 84 -8.96 -23.70 -3.59
N ARG A 85 -7.82 -23.83 -4.27
CA ARG A 85 -7.68 -24.61 -5.50
C ARG A 85 -7.17 -26.03 -5.27
N LEU A 86 -6.85 -26.38 -4.03
CA LEU A 86 -6.48 -27.75 -3.66
C LEU A 86 -7.74 -28.62 -3.55
N ASP A 87 -7.56 -29.93 -3.67
CA ASP A 87 -8.60 -30.91 -3.42
C ASP A 87 -8.84 -31.07 -1.91
N LEU A 88 -9.53 -30.09 -1.34
CA LEU A 88 -9.91 -30.07 0.08
C LEU A 88 -11.22 -30.84 0.31
N SER A 89 -11.32 -31.52 1.46
CA SER A 89 -12.60 -32.06 1.92
C SER A 89 -13.60 -30.94 2.23
N ASP A 90 -14.89 -31.26 2.27
CA ASP A 90 -15.91 -30.24 2.56
C ASP A 90 -15.78 -29.66 3.98
N GLU A 91 -15.32 -30.47 4.93
CA GLU A 91 -14.97 -30.01 6.27
C GLU A 91 -13.76 -29.05 6.27
N GLN A 92 -12.73 -29.34 5.47
CA GLN A 92 -11.58 -28.46 5.33
C GLN A 92 -11.97 -27.13 4.66
N LYS A 93 -12.80 -27.15 3.62
CA LYS A 93 -13.31 -25.93 2.96
C LYS A 93 -14.07 -25.05 3.94
N SER A 94 -14.98 -25.63 4.73
CA SER A 94 -15.74 -24.88 5.73
C SER A 94 -14.83 -24.23 6.79
N LYS A 95 -13.81 -24.94 7.27
CA LYS A 95 -12.81 -24.37 8.18
C LYS A 95 -11.97 -23.28 7.52
N LEU A 96 -11.58 -23.47 6.26
CA LEU A 96 -10.84 -22.48 5.48
C LEU A 96 -11.64 -21.17 5.35
N ASP A 97 -12.93 -21.27 5.02
CA ASP A 97 -13.83 -20.12 4.91
C ASP A 97 -13.94 -19.37 6.25
N ALA A 98 -14.03 -20.08 7.37
CA ALA A 98 -14.07 -19.48 8.71
C ALA A 98 -12.76 -18.74 9.07
N ILE A 99 -11.59 -19.32 8.74
CA ILE A 99 -10.28 -18.67 8.93
C ILE A 99 -10.21 -17.39 8.09
N GLU A 100 -10.69 -17.46 6.85
CA GLU A 100 -10.69 -16.32 5.94
C GLU A 100 -11.64 -15.20 6.39
N GLU A 101 -12.85 -15.55 6.84
CA GLU A 101 -13.81 -14.59 7.38
C GLU A 101 -13.21 -13.83 8.58
N LYS A 102 -12.59 -14.56 9.51
CA LYS A 102 -11.89 -13.98 10.66
C LYS A 102 -10.75 -13.04 10.23
N LEU A 103 -9.98 -13.41 9.21
CA LEU A 103 -8.86 -12.62 8.71
C LEU A 103 -9.30 -11.34 7.99
N TRP A 104 -10.41 -11.39 7.25
CA TRP A 104 -10.87 -10.28 6.43
C TRP A 104 -11.96 -9.42 7.08
N THR A 105 -12.50 -9.86 8.21
CA THR A 105 -13.31 -9.01 9.07
C THR A 105 -12.43 -7.83 9.50
N PRO A 106 -12.78 -6.59 9.09
CA PRO A 106 -11.96 -5.44 9.43
C PRO A 106 -11.85 -5.35 10.95
N PRO A 107 -10.64 -5.18 11.51
CA PRO A 107 -10.53 -4.95 12.93
C PRO A 107 -11.29 -3.66 13.29
N PRO A 108 -11.79 -3.53 14.52
CA PRO A 108 -12.44 -2.29 14.99
C PRO A 108 -11.54 -1.05 14.82
N GLU A 109 -10.22 -1.26 14.71
CA GLU A 109 -9.18 -0.28 14.46
C GLU A 109 -9.13 0.26 13.01
N GLU A 110 -10.04 -0.16 12.12
CA GLU A 110 -10.10 0.39 10.76
C GLU A 110 -10.36 1.90 10.77
N GLU A 111 -11.23 2.37 11.67
CA GLU A 111 -11.49 3.80 11.82
C GLU A 111 -10.27 4.56 12.36
N ASP A 112 -9.52 3.97 13.30
CA ASP A 112 -8.23 4.53 13.77
C ASP A 112 -7.23 4.64 12.61
N THR A 113 -7.18 3.65 11.72
CA THR A 113 -6.32 3.67 10.53
C THR A 113 -6.68 4.84 9.63
N LYS A 114 -7.99 5.01 9.35
CA LYS A 114 -8.49 6.08 8.49
C LYS A 114 -8.21 7.44 9.10
N ALA A 115 -8.45 7.59 10.41
CA ALA A 115 -8.16 8.81 11.16
C ALA A 115 -6.67 9.14 11.12
N ALA A 116 -5.79 8.19 11.49
CA ALA A 116 -4.35 8.38 11.48
C ALA A 116 -3.81 8.72 10.08
N LEU A 117 -4.30 8.07 9.02
CA LEU A 117 -3.93 8.42 7.64
C LEU A 117 -4.40 9.82 7.28
N LYS A 118 -5.64 10.19 7.61
CA LYS A 118 -6.20 11.51 7.33
C LYS A 118 -5.38 12.62 7.99
N GLU A 119 -5.04 12.45 9.26
CA GLU A 119 -4.26 13.43 10.02
C GLU A 119 -2.80 13.50 9.53
N LEU A 120 -2.19 12.36 9.23
CA LEU A 120 -0.87 12.31 8.61
C LEU A 120 -0.84 13.06 7.27
N PHE A 121 -1.86 12.88 6.43
CA PHE A 121 -1.97 13.64 5.17
C PHE A 121 -2.21 15.13 5.42
N ALA A 122 -3.01 15.50 6.42
CA ALA A 122 -3.19 16.90 6.80
C ALA A 122 -1.88 17.56 7.24
N ALA A 123 -1.06 16.87 8.05
CA ALA A 123 0.26 17.34 8.47
C ALA A 123 1.24 17.47 7.29
N VAL A 124 1.21 16.52 6.33
CA VAL A 124 2.00 16.63 5.10
C VAL A 124 1.54 17.83 4.24
N LEU A 125 0.22 18.06 4.13
CA LEU A 125 -0.34 19.20 3.38
C LEU A 125 0.06 20.54 4.00
N ASP A 126 0.00 20.68 5.33
CA ASP A 126 0.51 21.84 6.06
C ASP A 126 2.00 22.07 5.77
N GLY A 127 2.80 20.99 5.82
CA GLY A 127 4.22 21.02 5.47
C GLY A 127 4.48 21.43 4.02
N VAL A 128 3.62 21.04 3.08
CA VAL A 128 3.72 21.45 1.68
C VAL A 128 3.45 22.95 1.54
N LYS A 129 2.37 23.46 2.13
CA LYS A 129 2.01 24.90 2.07
C LYS A 129 3.11 25.79 2.67
N THR A 130 3.60 25.40 3.84
CA THR A 130 4.70 26.12 4.54
C THR A 130 6.08 25.91 3.86
N GLY A 131 6.20 24.90 3.00
CA GLY A 131 7.45 24.57 2.31
C GLY A 131 8.43 23.72 3.11
N ARG A 132 8.02 23.23 4.29
CA ARG A 132 8.82 22.34 5.12
C ARG A 132 7.93 21.32 5.84
N ILE A 133 8.17 20.04 5.60
CA ILE A 133 7.53 18.96 6.36
C ILE A 133 8.25 18.78 7.69
N VAL A 134 7.49 18.79 8.79
CA VAL A 134 8.01 18.69 10.16
C VAL A 134 7.81 17.26 10.67
N GLU A 135 8.90 16.50 10.75
CA GLU A 135 8.87 15.06 11.10
C GLU A 135 8.23 14.79 12.47
N THR A 136 8.42 15.69 13.45
CA THR A 136 7.82 15.56 14.78
C THR A 136 6.30 15.59 14.75
N LYS A 137 5.68 16.25 13.75
CA LYS A 137 4.22 16.21 13.52
C LYS A 137 3.76 14.89 12.88
N LEU A 138 4.64 14.17 12.17
CA LEU A 138 4.30 12.91 11.50
C LEU A 138 4.47 11.69 12.42
N SER A 139 5.46 11.76 13.33
CA SER A 139 5.82 10.68 14.26
C SER A 139 4.65 10.03 15.01
N PRO A 140 3.70 10.77 15.63
CA PRO A 140 2.59 10.13 16.34
C PRO A 140 1.70 9.31 15.40
N HIS A 141 1.44 9.81 14.19
CA HIS A 141 0.63 9.08 13.22
C HIS A 141 1.36 7.82 12.70
N TYR A 142 2.69 7.87 12.55
CA TYR A 142 3.47 6.67 12.24
C TYR A 142 3.36 5.61 13.33
N ALA A 143 3.44 6.00 14.60
CA ALA A 143 3.31 5.06 15.71
C ALA A 143 1.94 4.36 15.71
N THR A 144 0.86 5.11 15.47
CA THR A 144 -0.49 4.52 15.33
C THR A 144 -0.57 3.54 14.17
N LEU A 145 -0.07 3.89 13.00
CA LEU A 145 -0.08 3.00 11.84
C LEU A 145 0.79 1.76 12.02
N GLU A 146 1.93 1.88 12.70
CA GLU A 146 2.80 0.75 13.03
C GLU A 146 2.14 -0.21 14.00
N ARG A 147 1.45 0.31 15.03
CA ARG A 147 0.67 -0.50 15.97
C ARG A 147 -0.40 -1.32 15.24
N ILE A 148 -1.19 -0.68 14.38
CA ILE A 148 -2.25 -1.36 13.63
C ILE A 148 -1.68 -2.37 12.63
N ALA A 149 -0.59 -2.02 11.95
CA ALA A 149 0.08 -2.95 11.04
C ALA A 149 0.64 -4.17 11.78
N LYS A 150 1.17 -3.99 13.00
CA LYS A 150 1.62 -5.08 13.85
C LYS A 150 0.46 -6.00 14.24
N ALA A 151 -0.66 -5.45 14.72
CA ALA A 151 -1.85 -6.23 15.06
C ALA A 151 -2.37 -7.04 13.86
N ARG A 152 -2.38 -6.42 12.67
CA ARG A 152 -2.72 -7.11 11.43
C ARG A 152 -1.73 -8.24 11.09
N HIS A 153 -0.42 -8.01 11.25
CA HIS A 153 0.58 -9.04 11.00
C HIS A 153 0.47 -10.22 11.98
N GLU A 154 0.11 -9.97 13.23
CA GLU A 154 -0.17 -11.01 14.22
C GLU A 154 -1.41 -11.82 13.83
N ALA A 155 -2.49 -11.17 13.39
CA ALA A 155 -3.68 -11.85 12.86
C ALA A 155 -3.39 -12.67 11.59
N GLU A 156 -2.60 -12.12 10.66
CA GLU A 156 -2.12 -12.80 9.47
C GLU A 156 -1.28 -14.03 9.83
N ALA A 157 -0.39 -13.92 10.81
CA ALA A 157 0.42 -15.05 11.28
C ALA A 157 -0.43 -16.14 11.94
N ALA A 158 -1.40 -15.76 12.78
CA ALA A 158 -2.33 -16.70 13.39
C ALA A 158 -3.13 -17.46 12.30
N ALA A 159 -3.68 -16.75 11.32
CA ALA A 159 -4.43 -17.36 10.22
C ALA A 159 -3.57 -18.30 9.36
N LEU A 160 -2.29 -17.96 9.14
CA LEU A 160 -1.36 -18.84 8.43
C LEU A 160 -1.01 -20.10 9.23
N ASN A 161 -0.88 -20.00 10.55
CA ASN A 161 -0.68 -21.16 11.42
C ASN A 161 -1.92 -22.07 11.46
N GLU A 162 -3.12 -21.48 11.53
CA GLU A 162 -4.40 -22.21 11.43
C GLU A 162 -4.53 -22.91 10.07
N LEU A 163 -4.21 -22.21 8.97
CA LEU A 163 -4.19 -22.80 7.62
C LEU A 163 -3.20 -23.96 7.52
N HIS A 164 -1.99 -23.80 8.05
CA HIS A 164 -0.98 -24.86 8.03
C HIS A 164 -1.44 -26.09 8.82
N ALA A 165 -2.04 -25.91 10.00
CA ALA A 165 -2.56 -27.01 10.81
C ALA A 165 -3.77 -27.72 10.18
N LEU A 166 -4.55 -27.01 9.35
CA LEU A 166 -5.70 -27.55 8.65
C LEU A 166 -5.32 -28.46 7.45
N LEU A 167 -4.17 -28.19 6.84
CA LEU A 167 -3.72 -28.88 5.63
C LEU A 167 -2.88 -30.11 5.96
N GLU A 168 -3.16 -31.20 5.24
CA GLU A 168 -2.36 -32.42 5.32
C GLU A 168 -0.93 -32.19 4.77
N PRO A 169 0.07 -33.00 5.17
CA PRO A 169 1.45 -32.83 4.72
C PRO A 169 1.60 -32.75 3.19
N GLU A 170 0.86 -33.57 2.44
CA GLU A 170 0.87 -33.56 0.97
C GLU A 170 0.30 -32.24 0.41
N GLN A 171 -0.82 -31.76 0.95
CA GLN A 171 -1.44 -30.49 0.56
C GLN A 171 -0.53 -29.29 0.86
N ARG A 172 0.19 -29.31 1.99
CA ARG A 172 1.18 -28.27 2.35
C ARG A 172 2.33 -28.23 1.36
N LYS A 173 2.81 -29.40 0.92
CA LYS A 173 3.85 -29.53 -0.10
C LYS A 173 3.39 -29.00 -1.46
N ASP A 174 2.19 -29.36 -1.91
CA ASP A 174 1.64 -28.88 -3.18
C ASP A 174 1.49 -27.36 -3.19
N LEU A 175 1.02 -26.77 -2.08
CA LEU A 175 0.93 -25.33 -1.91
C LEU A 175 2.31 -24.66 -1.98
N ALA A 176 3.31 -25.23 -1.30
CA ALA A 176 4.68 -24.75 -1.30
C ALA A 176 5.32 -24.82 -2.70
N ASP A 177 5.13 -25.91 -3.43
CA ASP A 177 5.63 -26.09 -4.79
C ASP A 177 4.97 -25.12 -5.77
N ALA A 178 3.67 -24.92 -5.65
CA ALA A 178 2.96 -23.93 -6.44
C ALA A 178 3.54 -22.53 -6.20
N LEU A 179 3.88 -22.17 -4.96
CA LEU A 179 4.54 -20.89 -4.64
C LEU A 179 5.95 -20.78 -5.24
N ARG A 180 6.76 -21.84 -5.19
CA ARG A 180 8.10 -21.88 -5.82
C ARG A 180 8.00 -21.68 -7.33
N GLN A 181 7.02 -22.30 -7.98
CA GLN A 181 6.77 -22.13 -9.41
C GLN A 181 6.43 -20.66 -9.76
N LYS A 182 5.64 -19.97 -8.93
CA LYS A 182 5.32 -18.54 -9.13
C LYS A 182 6.53 -17.64 -8.89
N TYR A 183 7.35 -17.97 -7.90
CA TYR A 183 8.52 -17.18 -7.51
C TYR A 183 9.82 -17.96 -7.73
N PRO A 184 10.18 -18.31 -8.98
CA PRO A 184 11.35 -19.14 -9.23
C PRO A 184 12.62 -18.42 -8.81
N SER A 185 13.55 -19.15 -8.22
CA SER A 185 14.89 -18.68 -7.82
C SER A 185 15.67 -18.13 -9.00
N ALA A 186 16.69 -17.30 -8.73
CA ALA A 186 17.56 -16.80 -9.80
C ALA A 186 18.23 -17.96 -10.55
N ALA A 187 18.62 -19.03 -9.84
CA ALA A 187 19.18 -20.24 -10.41
C ALA A 187 18.14 -21.00 -11.28
N GLU A 188 16.89 -21.14 -10.81
CA GLU A 188 15.83 -21.77 -11.60
C GLU A 188 15.46 -20.95 -12.84
N LYS A 189 15.44 -19.62 -12.73
CA LYS A 189 15.27 -18.74 -13.89
C LYS A 189 16.42 -18.92 -14.89
N ALA A 190 17.67 -18.92 -14.42
CA ALA A 190 18.83 -19.14 -15.26
C ALA A 190 18.81 -20.55 -15.90
N ALA A 191 18.37 -21.58 -15.18
CA ALA A 191 18.24 -22.94 -15.71
C ALA A 191 17.11 -23.05 -16.75
N LYS A 192 15.96 -22.39 -16.52
CA LYS A 192 14.86 -22.29 -17.50
C LYS A 192 15.32 -21.53 -18.74
N GLU A 193 16.07 -20.43 -18.58
CA GLU A 193 16.66 -19.66 -19.68
C GLU A 193 17.73 -20.46 -20.44
N ALA A 194 18.51 -21.31 -19.76
CA ALA A 194 19.51 -22.17 -20.39
C ALA A 194 18.89 -23.33 -21.20
N LYS A 195 17.72 -23.83 -20.77
CA LYS A 195 16.96 -24.88 -21.47
C LYS A 195 16.07 -24.32 -22.59
N ALA A 196 15.62 -23.07 -22.48
CA ALA A 196 14.95 -22.41 -23.58
C ALA A 196 15.92 -22.30 -24.77
N PRO A 197 15.48 -22.51 -26.03
CA PRO A 197 16.34 -22.29 -27.19
C PRO A 197 16.94 -20.89 -27.05
N LYS A 198 18.28 -20.82 -27.02
CA LYS A 198 19.08 -19.61 -26.70
C LYS A 198 18.69 -18.44 -27.60
N LYS A 199 17.57 -17.78 -27.30
CA LYS A 199 17.39 -16.38 -27.61
C LYS A 199 18.29 -15.69 -26.58
N PRO A 200 19.41 -15.08 -27.01
CA PRO A 200 20.22 -14.31 -26.08
C PRO A 200 19.28 -13.36 -25.31
N PRO A 201 19.46 -13.18 -23.98
CA PRO A 201 18.63 -12.29 -23.20
C PRO A 201 18.59 -10.98 -23.96
N LYS A 202 17.41 -10.66 -24.53
CA LYS A 202 17.31 -9.56 -25.48
C LYS A 202 17.77 -8.35 -24.70
N PRO A 203 18.93 -7.74 -25.02
CA PRO A 203 19.34 -6.53 -24.32
C PRO A 203 18.15 -5.57 -24.41
N PRO A 204 17.82 -4.84 -23.34
CA PRO A 204 16.65 -3.96 -23.34
C PRO A 204 16.68 -3.19 -24.64
N THR A 205 15.67 -3.45 -25.46
CA THR A 205 15.72 -3.03 -26.86
C THR A 205 15.75 -1.51 -26.88
N ALA A 206 16.16 -0.92 -28.01
CA ALA A 206 15.96 0.51 -28.20
C ALA A 206 14.50 0.91 -27.89
N ALA A 207 13.53 0.03 -28.18
CA ALA A 207 12.12 0.21 -27.82
C ALA A 207 11.84 0.14 -26.30
N ASP A 208 12.48 -0.75 -25.54
CA ASP A 208 12.27 -0.82 -24.07
C ASP A 208 12.90 0.38 -23.36
N LYS A 209 14.11 0.77 -23.79
CA LYS A 209 14.77 2.00 -23.33
C LYS A 209 13.96 3.24 -23.73
N ALA A 210 13.42 3.27 -24.95
CA ALA A 210 12.51 4.32 -25.40
C ALA A 210 11.27 4.38 -24.52
N LYS A 211 10.58 3.25 -24.28
CA LYS A 211 9.41 3.18 -23.39
C LYS A 211 9.70 3.66 -21.97
N GLN A 212 10.85 3.30 -21.40
CA GLN A 212 11.26 3.78 -20.07
C GLN A 212 11.50 5.29 -20.09
N SER A 213 12.23 5.78 -21.10
CA SER A 213 12.47 7.21 -21.28
C SER A 213 11.16 7.98 -21.52
N ASP A 214 10.20 7.40 -22.23
CA ASP A 214 8.91 8.00 -22.55
C ASP A 214 8.04 8.10 -21.31
N ARG A 215 8.09 7.11 -20.41
CA ARG A 215 7.40 7.18 -19.12
C ARG A 215 7.98 8.27 -18.23
N ALA A 216 9.31 8.33 -18.10
CA ALA A 216 9.98 9.37 -17.35
C ALA A 216 9.65 10.77 -17.91
N LYS A 217 9.70 10.94 -19.23
CA LYS A 217 9.28 12.16 -19.94
C LYS A 217 7.82 12.51 -19.70
N ARG A 218 6.89 11.55 -19.81
CA ARG A 218 5.46 11.76 -19.54
C ARG A 218 5.19 12.18 -18.10
N ARG A 219 5.91 11.59 -17.14
CA ARG A 219 5.81 11.94 -15.72
C ARG A 219 6.36 13.35 -15.47
N GLN A 220 7.52 13.67 -16.03
CA GLN A 220 8.09 15.02 -15.98
C GLN A 220 7.16 16.05 -16.62
N ALA A 221 6.63 15.78 -17.81
CA ALA A 221 5.67 16.66 -18.49
C ALA A 221 4.41 16.89 -17.65
N ARG A 222 3.90 15.84 -17.00
CA ARG A 222 2.75 15.95 -16.10
C ARG A 222 3.06 16.80 -14.87
N VAL A 223 4.18 16.58 -14.19
CA VAL A 223 4.59 17.38 -13.02
C VAL A 223 4.82 18.84 -13.43
N THR A 224 5.45 19.05 -14.59
CA THR A 224 5.70 20.37 -15.18
C THR A 224 4.39 21.11 -15.45
N SER A 225 3.43 20.46 -16.12
CA SER A 225 2.12 21.02 -16.43
C SER A 225 1.28 21.29 -15.18
N LEU A 226 1.26 20.35 -14.22
CA LEU A 226 0.49 20.48 -12.99
C LEU A 226 0.99 21.62 -12.10
N LEU A 227 2.31 21.80 -12.02
CA LEU A 227 2.92 22.78 -11.11
C LEU A 227 3.29 24.09 -11.82
N GLY A 228 3.29 24.13 -13.15
CA GLY A 228 3.78 25.28 -13.93
C GLY A 228 5.28 25.51 -13.68
N LEU A 229 6.09 24.47 -13.87
CA LEU A 229 7.55 24.55 -13.65
C LEU A 229 8.25 25.29 -14.80
N ASP A 230 9.12 26.22 -14.47
CA ASP A 230 10.01 26.85 -15.45
C ASP A 230 11.16 25.90 -15.88
N GLU A 231 11.88 26.24 -16.94
CA GLU A 231 12.92 25.37 -17.50
C GLU A 231 14.03 25.04 -16.49
N ALA A 232 14.39 25.98 -15.61
CA ALA A 232 15.40 25.78 -14.59
C ALA A 232 14.91 24.78 -13.53
N GLN A 233 13.65 24.91 -13.09
CA GLN A 233 13.01 23.97 -12.16
C GLN A 233 12.82 22.59 -12.78
N GLN A 234 12.43 22.51 -14.06
CA GLN A 234 12.29 21.24 -14.77
C GLN A 234 13.60 20.44 -14.78
N LYS A 235 14.73 21.11 -15.05
CA LYS A 235 16.07 20.49 -15.00
C LYS A 235 16.42 19.97 -13.60
N ARG A 236 16.00 20.66 -12.53
CA ARG A 236 16.21 20.23 -11.13
C ARG A 236 15.26 19.12 -10.69
N VAL A 237 14.02 19.09 -11.18
CA VAL A 237 13.02 18.06 -10.85
C VAL A 237 13.30 16.73 -11.57
N ALA A 238 13.87 16.77 -12.79
CA ALA A 238 14.19 15.57 -13.55
C ALA A 238 15.00 14.50 -12.78
N PRO A 239 16.13 14.83 -12.11
CA PRO A 239 16.89 13.84 -11.33
C PRO A 239 16.12 13.32 -10.10
N VAL A 240 15.29 14.16 -9.47
CA VAL A 240 14.41 13.73 -8.37
C VAL A 240 13.42 12.68 -8.89
N LEU A 241 12.75 12.95 -10.01
CA LEU A 241 11.82 11.99 -10.61
C LEU A 241 12.50 10.67 -11.00
N ALA A 242 13.68 10.76 -11.62
CA ALA A 242 14.46 9.59 -12.06
C ALA A 242 14.87 8.69 -10.87
N ARG A 243 15.31 9.28 -9.75
CA ARG A 243 15.66 8.54 -8.53
C ARG A 243 14.47 7.72 -8.03
N PHE A 244 13.33 8.36 -7.79
CA PHE A 244 12.16 7.69 -7.23
C PHE A 244 11.48 6.70 -8.20
N GLU A 245 11.64 6.87 -9.52
CA GLU A 245 11.19 5.87 -10.50
C GLU A 245 12.07 4.62 -10.51
N THR A 246 13.38 4.80 -10.31
CA THR A 246 14.31 3.67 -10.16
C THR A 246 14.01 2.91 -8.87
N GLU A 247 13.79 3.64 -7.76
CA GLU A 247 13.47 3.06 -6.46
C GLU A 247 12.13 2.30 -6.46
N SER A 248 11.06 2.84 -7.06
CA SER A 248 9.77 2.14 -7.12
C SER A 248 9.76 0.93 -8.06
N ARG A 249 10.66 0.91 -9.05
CA ARG A 249 10.86 -0.25 -9.95
C ARG A 249 12.02 -1.15 -9.55
N ASN A 250 12.67 -0.89 -8.42
CA ASN A 250 13.91 -1.55 -8.04
C ASN A 250 13.73 -3.07 -8.13
N LYS A 251 14.50 -3.68 -9.03
CA LYS A 251 14.66 -5.13 -9.15
C LYS A 251 14.93 -5.74 -7.76
N ALA A 252 15.71 -5.05 -6.92
CA ALA A 252 15.96 -5.41 -5.54
C ALA A 252 14.69 -5.56 -4.67
N VAL A 253 13.69 -4.69 -4.82
CA VAL A 253 12.43 -4.80 -4.04
C VAL A 253 11.64 -6.04 -4.48
N ARG A 254 11.55 -6.27 -5.80
CA ARG A 254 10.91 -7.47 -6.36
C ARG A 254 11.66 -8.74 -5.98
N GLU A 255 12.99 -8.72 -5.97
CA GLU A 255 13.83 -9.83 -5.53
C GLU A 255 13.71 -10.09 -4.04
N ALA A 256 13.66 -9.05 -3.20
CA ALA A 256 13.42 -9.18 -1.77
C ALA A 256 12.03 -9.78 -1.48
N GLN A 257 11.00 -9.37 -2.23
CA GLN A 257 9.68 -10.01 -2.16
C GLN A 257 9.72 -11.47 -2.61
N ALA A 258 10.34 -11.78 -3.75
CA ALA A 258 10.47 -13.15 -4.22
C ALA A 258 11.26 -14.03 -3.23
N LYS A 259 12.31 -13.49 -2.61
CA LYS A 259 13.08 -14.16 -1.55
C LYS A 259 12.20 -14.49 -0.35
N ARG A 260 11.37 -13.56 0.11
CA ARG A 260 10.43 -13.78 1.22
C ARG A 260 9.37 -14.84 0.87
N MET A 261 8.84 -14.82 -0.35
CA MET A 261 7.90 -15.85 -0.80
C MET A 261 8.50 -17.24 -0.87
N ARG A 262 9.78 -17.36 -1.29
CA ARG A 262 10.49 -18.64 -1.24
C ARG A 262 10.77 -19.09 0.18
N ALA A 263 11.16 -18.17 1.07
CA ALA A 263 11.38 -18.49 2.48
C ALA A 263 10.09 -18.97 3.15
N LEU A 264 8.96 -18.29 2.87
CA LEU A 264 7.62 -18.70 3.28
C LEU A 264 7.28 -20.10 2.74
N ALA A 265 7.43 -20.35 1.44
CA ALA A 265 7.18 -21.67 0.85
C ALA A 265 8.07 -22.78 1.44
N ALA A 266 9.34 -22.50 1.72
CA ALA A 266 10.25 -23.45 2.35
C ALA A 266 9.94 -23.70 3.83
N ALA A 267 9.40 -22.70 4.54
CA ALA A 267 8.96 -22.86 5.91
C ALA A 267 7.63 -23.61 5.99
N PHE A 268 6.68 -23.31 5.08
CA PHE A 268 5.32 -23.85 5.08
C PHE A 268 5.26 -25.36 4.78
N GLU A 269 6.26 -25.90 4.09
CA GLU A 269 6.37 -27.36 3.87
C GLU A 269 6.76 -28.12 5.15
N LYS A 270 7.33 -27.45 6.16
CA LYS A 270 7.84 -28.10 7.38
C LYS A 270 6.76 -28.19 8.44
N ASP A 271 6.71 -29.30 9.16
CA ASP A 271 5.77 -29.49 10.30
C ASP A 271 5.98 -28.47 11.43
N THR A 272 7.18 -27.92 11.56
CA THR A 272 7.51 -26.89 12.56
C THR A 272 7.23 -25.47 12.05
N PHE A 273 6.30 -25.30 11.11
CA PHE A 273 5.97 -23.98 10.57
C PHE A 273 5.47 -23.05 11.67
N ASP A 274 5.93 -21.81 11.63
CA ASP A 274 5.55 -20.77 12.56
C ASP A 274 5.60 -19.42 11.84
N ALA A 275 4.43 -18.89 11.52
CA ALA A 275 4.29 -17.65 10.78
C ALA A 275 4.77 -16.42 11.57
N THR A 276 4.89 -16.49 12.89
CA THR A 276 5.40 -15.38 13.72
C THR A 276 6.87 -15.07 13.46
N LYS A 277 7.61 -16.05 12.92
CA LYS A 277 9.04 -15.93 12.55
C LYS A 277 9.25 -15.40 11.13
N LEU A 278 8.18 -15.14 10.38
CA LEU A 278 8.27 -14.72 8.99
C LEU A 278 8.33 -13.19 8.85
N ASP A 279 9.15 -12.75 7.90
CA ASP A 279 9.17 -11.35 7.48
C ASP A 279 8.02 -11.06 6.49
N LEU A 280 6.94 -10.47 6.99
CA LEU A 280 5.79 -10.05 6.19
C LEU A 280 6.01 -8.72 5.44
N GLY A 281 7.05 -7.94 5.76
CA GLY A 281 7.51 -6.76 4.98
C GLY A 281 7.65 -5.42 5.71
N ARG A 282 7.73 -4.28 4.96
CA ARG A 282 7.77 -2.91 5.53
C ARG A 282 6.41 -2.71 6.15
N GLY A 283 6.48 -2.18 7.35
CA GLY A 283 5.36 -1.46 7.91
C GLY A 283 5.00 -0.21 7.08
N PRO A 284 3.83 0.38 7.39
CA PRO A 284 3.34 1.65 6.85
C PRO A 284 4.40 2.76 6.80
N ARG A 285 5.20 2.86 7.86
CA ARG A 285 6.10 3.99 8.08
C ARG A 285 7.09 4.18 6.94
N ALA A 286 7.86 3.15 6.57
CA ALA A 286 8.86 3.33 5.53
C ALA A 286 8.27 3.72 4.18
N ARG A 287 7.10 3.18 3.83
CA ARG A 287 6.40 3.55 2.59
C ARG A 287 6.02 5.01 2.58
N MET A 288 5.56 5.52 3.72
CA MET A 288 5.23 6.93 3.84
C MET A 288 6.47 7.80 3.92
N ALA A 289 7.53 7.34 4.60
CA ALA A 289 8.81 8.03 4.67
C ALA A 289 9.41 8.25 3.27
N ASP A 290 9.38 7.23 2.39
CA ASP A 290 9.80 7.36 0.99
C ASP A 290 8.99 8.44 0.26
N ARG A 291 7.67 8.49 0.48
CA ARG A 291 6.77 9.49 -0.11
C ARG A 291 7.02 10.90 0.44
N VAL A 292 7.26 11.03 1.74
CA VAL A 292 7.59 12.30 2.39
C VAL A 292 8.95 12.80 1.91
N ALA A 293 9.95 11.93 1.79
CA ALA A 293 11.27 12.27 1.25
C ALA A 293 11.16 12.78 -0.19
N TYR A 294 10.32 12.15 -1.02
CA TYR A 294 10.03 12.61 -2.37
C TYR A 294 9.41 14.02 -2.39
N ILE A 295 8.39 14.25 -1.57
CA ILE A 295 7.72 15.56 -1.50
C ILE A 295 8.69 16.62 -0.98
N SER A 296 9.43 16.35 0.09
CA SER A 296 10.45 17.24 0.64
C SER A 296 11.51 17.64 -0.39
N SER A 297 11.93 16.69 -1.25
CA SER A 297 12.88 16.97 -2.33
C SER A 297 12.30 17.94 -3.38
N LEU A 298 10.99 17.85 -3.66
CA LEU A 298 10.31 18.80 -4.54
C LEU A 298 10.17 20.18 -3.87
N LEU A 299 9.84 20.24 -2.58
CA LEU A 299 9.64 21.52 -1.87
C LEU A 299 10.89 22.42 -1.90
N ALA A 300 12.09 21.84 -1.95
CA ALA A 300 13.35 22.57 -2.12
C ALA A 300 13.54 23.24 -3.50
N ILE A 301 12.68 22.93 -4.47
CA ILE A 301 12.72 23.45 -5.85
C ILE A 301 11.53 24.38 -6.14
N LEU A 302 10.38 24.13 -5.50
CA LEU A 302 9.12 24.81 -5.78
C LEU A 302 9.02 26.20 -5.15
N LYS A 303 8.46 27.15 -5.90
CA LYS A 303 8.05 28.48 -5.43
C LYS A 303 6.76 28.37 -4.61
N VAL A 304 6.47 29.39 -3.79
CA VAL A 304 5.29 29.42 -2.89
C VAL A 304 4.00 29.09 -3.63
N GLU A 305 3.71 29.75 -4.75
CA GLU A 305 2.49 29.51 -5.55
C GLU A 305 2.39 28.07 -6.09
N GLN A 306 3.53 27.45 -6.41
CA GLN A 306 3.57 26.08 -6.90
C GLN A 306 3.37 25.07 -5.77
N ARG A 307 3.79 25.41 -4.55
CA ARG A 307 3.50 24.62 -3.35
C ARG A 307 2.01 24.62 -3.04
N ASP A 308 1.32 25.74 -3.19
CA ASP A 308 -0.13 25.80 -3.04
C ASP A 308 -0.85 24.96 -4.10
N LYS A 309 -0.40 25.01 -5.36
CA LYS A 309 -0.90 24.11 -6.42
C LYS A 309 -0.67 22.63 -6.08
N LEU A 310 0.51 22.29 -5.57
CA LEU A 310 0.85 20.95 -5.12
C LEU A 310 -0.09 20.51 -3.97
N ALA A 311 -0.29 21.36 -2.96
CA ALA A 311 -1.19 21.08 -1.84
C ALA A 311 -2.64 20.84 -2.30
N ARG A 312 -3.19 21.71 -3.17
CA ARG A 312 -4.53 21.52 -3.75
C ARG A 312 -4.65 20.21 -4.54
N THR A 313 -3.58 19.82 -5.23
CA THR A 313 -3.55 18.56 -5.97
C THR A 313 -3.53 17.35 -5.01
N LEU A 314 -2.85 17.47 -3.87
CA LEU A 314 -2.80 16.46 -2.82
C LEU A 314 -4.12 16.37 -2.00
N GLU A 315 -4.83 17.49 -1.82
CA GLU A 315 -6.13 17.57 -1.11
C GLU A 315 -7.27 16.88 -1.86
N ARG A 316 -7.21 16.83 -3.21
CA ARG A 316 -8.30 16.26 -4.01
C ARG A 316 -8.53 14.77 -3.66
N PRO A 317 -9.76 14.35 -3.29
CA PRO A 317 -10.12 12.95 -2.96
C PRO A 317 -9.86 11.94 -4.09
N THR A 318 -9.54 12.41 -5.30
CA THR A 318 -8.91 11.60 -6.36
C THR A 318 -7.46 11.22 -6.05
N ALA A 319 -7.02 11.31 -4.79
CA ALA A 319 -5.78 10.73 -4.25
C ALA A 319 -5.58 9.24 -4.61
N LYS A 320 -6.65 8.51 -4.95
CA LYS A 320 -6.60 7.19 -5.63
C LYS A 320 -5.73 7.20 -6.90
N ARG A 321 -5.65 8.35 -7.57
CA ARG A 321 -4.89 8.60 -8.81
C ARG A 321 -3.48 9.12 -8.56
N TRP A 322 -3.16 9.69 -7.39
CA TRP A 322 -1.79 10.15 -7.09
C TRP A 322 -0.85 9.01 -6.73
N GLY A 323 -1.33 7.99 -6.01
CA GLY A 323 -0.58 6.73 -5.81
C GLY A 323 -0.22 6.07 -7.14
N ALA A 324 -1.20 5.94 -8.04
CA ALA A 324 -0.98 5.37 -9.37
C ALA A 324 -0.15 6.26 -10.33
N ALA A 325 -0.39 7.58 -10.36
CA ALA A 325 0.20 8.45 -11.38
C ALA A 325 1.59 9.02 -11.03
N ILE A 326 1.98 9.08 -9.76
CA ILE A 326 3.25 9.70 -9.34
C ILE A 326 4.20 8.70 -8.71
N VAL A 327 3.74 7.70 -7.97
CA VAL A 327 4.63 6.64 -7.45
C VAL A 327 4.86 5.54 -8.50
N GLY A 328 4.10 5.56 -9.59
CA GLY A 328 4.16 4.52 -10.60
C GLY A 328 3.75 3.18 -9.99
N ASP A 329 2.70 3.19 -9.16
CA ASP A 329 2.02 1.95 -8.81
C ASP A 329 1.63 1.32 -10.14
N ALA A 330 2.32 0.23 -10.47
CA ALA A 330 2.03 -0.50 -11.69
C ALA A 330 0.54 -0.81 -11.61
N ALA A 331 -0.23 -0.31 -12.58
CA ALA A 331 -1.47 -0.99 -12.92
C ALA A 331 -1.15 -2.49 -12.94
N PRO A 332 -2.00 -3.35 -12.36
CA PRO A 332 -1.78 -4.79 -12.45
C PRO A 332 -1.41 -5.05 -13.90
N ILE A 333 -0.21 -5.58 -14.10
CA ILE A 333 0.15 -6.16 -15.38
C ILE A 333 -0.83 -7.32 -15.46
N GLU A 334 -1.96 -7.07 -16.12
CA GLU A 334 -2.77 -8.13 -16.67
C GLU A 334 -1.82 -8.81 -17.65
N ASP A 335 -1.15 -9.85 -17.14
CA ASP A 335 -0.42 -10.79 -17.97
C ASP A 335 -1.51 -11.49 -18.81
N ASP A 336 -1.76 -10.95 -20.00
CA ASP A 336 -2.39 -11.67 -21.11
C ASP A 336 -1.56 -12.91 -21.50
#